data_AF-L8WH01-F1
#
_entry.id   AF-L8WH01-F1
#
_cell.length_a   1.000
_cell.length_b   1.000
_cell.length_c   1.000
_cell.angle_alpha   90.00
_cell.angle_beta   90.00
_cell.angle_gamma   90.00
#
_symmetry.space_group_name_H-M   'P 1'
#
loop_
_entity.id
_entity.type
_entity.pdbx_description
1 polymer ?
#
loop_
_entity_poly.entity_id
_entity_poly.type
_entity_poly.pdbx_seq_one_letter_code
_entity_poly.pdbx_strand_id
1 'polypeptide(L)'
;MSILTLSDEWEPSAFDLTPLTELQCLSIGYHNLLRYDSSQQSFRILTRVNKFPSSLRRLEILHFHGSTQRLVSLIESCCSRLVELRLVRCTMFEDPGCKWWRINNHTDYLVGHHEDNVRDHATILGKYIEGLVYLEQLYINSFFINLDSVFRHRLEHRKYHPRGHHDRTNPVDGVMMHNALHLAALAPEGAPPINPNMPLLADKILWSISCPECEYELQDSVGNAESLAASLLSGEPSRASGRCYVNARAIDCLYQS
;
A
#
# COMPACT_ATOMS: atom_id res chain seq x y z
N MET A 1 23.58 -18.51 4.39
CA MET A 1 22.45 -17.61 4.10
C MET A 1 23.01 -16.21 3.93
N SER A 2 23.00 -15.70 2.71
CA SER A 2 23.43 -14.34 2.37
C SER A 2 22.21 -13.41 2.38
N ILE A 3 22.39 -12.23 2.96
CA ILE A 3 21.34 -11.23 3.14
C ILE A 3 21.89 -9.92 2.60
N LEU A 4 21.13 -9.24 1.76
CA LEU A 4 21.42 -7.89 1.30
C LEU A 4 20.25 -6.98 1.65
N THR A 5 20.55 -5.82 2.23
CA THR A 5 19.59 -4.76 2.48
C THR A 5 20.02 -3.52 1.71
N LEU A 6 19.17 -3.06 0.79
CA LEU A 6 19.35 -1.82 0.06
C LEU A 6 18.43 -0.76 0.68
N SER A 7 19.00 0.08 1.54
CA SER A 7 18.31 1.21 2.17
C SER A 7 18.43 2.48 1.33
N ASP A 8 17.79 3.54 1.80
CA ASP A 8 17.56 4.86 1.22
C ASP A 8 18.72 5.59 0.49
N GLU A 9 19.97 5.14 0.59
CA GLU A 9 21.16 5.84 0.10
C GLU A 9 21.77 5.28 -1.20
N TRP A 10 21.12 4.31 -1.85
CA TRP A 10 21.65 3.71 -3.06
C TRP A 10 21.45 4.56 -4.33
N GLU A 11 22.50 4.63 -5.16
CA GLU A 11 22.56 5.49 -6.34
C GLU A 11 21.68 5.03 -7.52
N PRO A 12 21.42 5.91 -8.53
CA PRO A 12 20.40 5.67 -9.55
C PRO A 12 20.65 4.73 -10.71
N SER A 13 21.75 3.99 -10.73
CA SER A 13 22.00 3.04 -11.81
C SER A 13 21.03 1.85 -11.76
N ALA A 14 20.76 1.25 -12.91
CA ALA A 14 20.07 -0.04 -12.95
C ALA A 14 21.00 -1.11 -12.35
N PHE A 15 20.56 -1.75 -11.27
CA PHE A 15 21.25 -2.86 -10.62
C PHE A 15 20.78 -4.17 -11.23
N ASP A 16 21.70 -4.80 -11.96
CA ASP A 16 21.63 -6.22 -12.25
C ASP A 16 22.21 -6.98 -11.04
N LEU A 17 21.34 -7.61 -10.25
CA LEU A 17 21.75 -8.37 -9.06
C LEU A 17 22.10 -9.83 -9.39
N THR A 18 22.05 -10.25 -10.66
CA THR A 18 22.39 -11.62 -11.06
C THR A 18 23.82 -12.06 -10.71
N PRO A 19 24.85 -11.20 -10.63
CA PRO A 19 26.18 -11.62 -10.20
C PRO A 19 26.24 -12.11 -8.75
N LEU A 20 25.24 -11.77 -7.92
CA LEU A 20 25.16 -12.21 -6.53
C LEU A 20 24.54 -13.62 -6.46
N THR A 21 25.23 -14.61 -7.03
CA THR A 21 24.70 -15.97 -7.25
C THR A 21 24.32 -16.70 -5.97
N GLU A 22 24.90 -16.33 -4.83
CA GLU A 22 24.58 -16.94 -3.54
C GLU A 22 23.46 -16.19 -2.79
N LEU A 23 22.94 -15.06 -3.29
CA LEU A 23 21.98 -14.20 -2.59
C LEU A 23 20.63 -14.88 -2.34
N GLN A 24 20.31 -15.17 -1.08
CA GLN A 24 19.06 -15.86 -0.73
C GLN A 24 17.96 -14.94 -0.20
N CYS A 25 18.34 -13.86 0.49
CA CYS A 25 17.42 -12.90 1.08
C CYS A 25 17.78 -11.48 0.63
N LEU A 26 16.77 -10.73 0.18
CA LEU A 26 16.92 -9.35 -0.27
C LEU A 26 15.81 -8.49 0.31
N SER A 27 16.18 -7.36 0.92
CA SER A 27 15.24 -6.32 1.34
C SER A 27 15.61 -5.00 0.67
N ILE A 28 14.63 -4.31 0.06
CA ILE A 28 14.85 -3.07 -0.69
C ILE A 28 13.82 -2.00 -0.27
N GLY A 29 14.31 -0.83 0.12
CA GLY A 29 13.51 0.39 0.27
C GLY A 29 13.36 1.15 -1.05
N TYR A 30 12.11 1.33 -1.51
CA TYR A 30 11.78 2.01 -2.77
C TYR A 30 11.37 3.48 -2.60
N HIS A 31 11.36 4.01 -1.37
CA HIS A 31 10.79 5.35 -1.11
C HIS A 31 11.52 6.45 -1.90
N ASN A 32 12.85 6.44 -1.88
CA ASN A 32 13.69 7.45 -2.55
C ASN A 32 13.80 7.27 -4.08
N LEU A 33 13.13 6.26 -4.65
CA LEU A 33 13.08 6.06 -6.10
C LEU A 33 12.00 6.89 -6.78
N LEU A 34 11.09 7.47 -6.00
CA LEU A 34 10.07 8.36 -6.51
C LEU A 34 10.65 9.76 -6.72
N ARG A 35 10.63 10.26 -7.96
CA ARG A 35 11.00 11.66 -8.26
C ARG A 35 9.83 12.42 -8.86
N TYR A 36 9.61 13.63 -8.37
CA TYR A 36 8.69 14.55 -8.98
C TYR A 36 9.39 15.28 -10.13
N ASP A 37 8.88 15.11 -11.34
CA ASP A 37 9.29 15.88 -12.51
C ASP A 37 8.43 17.15 -12.57
N SER A 38 9.00 18.29 -12.17
CA SER A 38 8.31 19.57 -12.17
C SER A 38 7.94 20.07 -13.57
N SER A 39 8.64 19.61 -14.61
CA SER A 39 8.36 20.01 -15.99
C SER A 39 7.15 19.28 -16.56
N GLN A 40 7.01 18.01 -16.22
CA GLN A 40 5.89 17.16 -16.66
C GLN A 40 4.76 17.10 -15.61
N GLN A 41 4.92 17.80 -14.49
CA GLN A 41 4.03 17.76 -13.32
C GLN A 41 3.61 16.33 -12.92
N SER A 42 4.54 15.38 -13.02
CA SER A 42 4.25 13.96 -12.82
C SER A 42 5.34 13.28 -12.00
N PHE A 43 4.97 12.20 -11.33
CA PHE A 43 5.92 11.36 -10.64
C PHE A 43 6.54 10.34 -11.60
N ARG A 44 7.86 10.23 -11.54
CA ARG A 44 8.62 9.16 -12.20
C ARG A 44 9.19 8.25 -11.14
N ILE A 45 8.88 6.97 -11.26
CA ILE A 45 9.52 5.92 -10.46
C ILE A 45 10.79 5.53 -11.20
N LEU A 46 11.94 5.81 -10.60
CA LEU A 46 13.21 5.38 -11.14
C LEU A 46 13.34 3.87 -10.88
N THR A 47 13.00 3.06 -11.87
CA THR A 47 13.24 1.61 -11.83
C THR A 47 14.73 1.33 -11.71
N ARG A 48 15.15 0.58 -10.68
CA ARG A 48 16.57 0.33 -10.42
C ARG A 48 16.96 -1.10 -10.08
N VAL A 49 16.05 -2.06 -9.95
CA VAL A 49 16.41 -3.48 -10.11
C VAL A 49 15.67 -4.00 -11.32
N ASN A 50 16.42 -4.39 -12.35
CA ASN A 50 15.87 -4.93 -13.60
C ASN A 50 16.04 -6.45 -13.70
N LYS A 51 16.86 -7.05 -12.83
CA LYS A 51 17.03 -8.50 -12.70
C LYS A 51 17.42 -8.88 -11.27
N PHE A 52 16.86 -9.99 -10.82
CA PHE A 52 17.18 -10.60 -9.53
C PHE A 52 17.96 -11.92 -9.73
N PRO A 53 18.78 -12.35 -8.76
CA PRO A 53 19.47 -13.63 -8.83
C PRO A 53 18.48 -14.79 -8.62
N SER A 54 18.62 -15.87 -9.40
CA SER A 54 17.73 -17.05 -9.34
C SER A 54 17.83 -17.86 -8.03
N SER A 55 18.87 -17.60 -7.24
CA SER A 55 19.06 -18.16 -5.89
C SER A 55 18.17 -17.51 -4.83
N LEU A 56 17.51 -16.39 -5.15
CA LEU A 56 16.66 -15.67 -4.20
C LEU A 56 15.50 -16.56 -3.73
N ARG A 57 15.26 -16.55 -2.42
CA ARG A 57 14.18 -17.28 -1.75
C ARG A 57 13.24 -16.38 -0.99
N ARG A 58 13.75 -15.24 -0.48
CA ARG A 58 12.95 -14.25 0.24
C ARG A 58 13.21 -12.87 -0.31
N LEU A 59 12.14 -12.18 -0.64
CA LEU A 59 12.19 -10.81 -1.15
C LEU A 59 11.26 -9.92 -0.34
N GLU A 60 11.82 -8.84 0.18
CA GLU A 60 11.09 -7.77 0.82
C GLU A 60 11.25 -6.48 0.03
N ILE A 61 10.13 -5.88 -0.34
CA ILE A 61 10.03 -4.62 -1.06
C ILE A 61 9.24 -3.67 -0.18
N LEU A 62 9.87 -2.59 0.27
CA LEU A 62 9.31 -1.61 1.19
C LEU A 62 9.06 -0.29 0.49
N HIS A 63 8.00 0.42 0.89
CA HIS A 63 7.64 1.75 0.41
C HIS A 63 7.50 1.84 -1.13
N PHE A 64 6.95 0.78 -1.74
CA PHE A 64 6.76 0.71 -3.19
C PHE A 64 5.64 1.63 -3.68
N HIS A 65 5.88 2.35 -4.77
CA HIS A 65 4.89 3.23 -5.43
C HIS A 65 4.49 2.74 -6.83
N GLY A 66 5.06 1.61 -7.29
CA GLY A 66 4.91 1.14 -8.66
C GLY A 66 3.77 0.13 -8.85
N SER A 67 3.68 -0.40 -10.07
CA SER A 67 2.72 -1.45 -10.40
C SER A 67 3.12 -2.79 -9.78
N THR A 68 2.27 -3.33 -8.91
CA THR A 68 2.42 -4.68 -8.34
C THR A 68 2.58 -5.73 -9.43
N GLN A 69 1.73 -5.68 -10.47
CA GLN A 69 1.80 -6.61 -11.60
C GLN A 69 3.19 -6.62 -12.24
N ARG A 70 3.74 -5.44 -12.59
CA ARG A 70 5.06 -5.35 -13.23
C ARG A 70 6.18 -5.91 -12.36
N LEU A 71 6.14 -5.63 -11.05
CA LEU A 71 7.12 -6.13 -10.11
C LEU A 71 7.03 -7.64 -9.97
N VAL A 72 5.82 -8.19 -9.83
CA VAL A 72 5.63 -9.63 -9.69
C VAL A 72 6.03 -10.37 -10.97
N SER A 73 5.69 -9.87 -12.16
CA SER A 73 6.16 -10.45 -13.42
C SER A 73 7.69 -10.46 -13.54
N LEU A 74 8.37 -9.40 -13.05
CA LEU A 74 9.83 -9.39 -12.99
C LEU A 74 10.35 -10.47 -12.02
N ILE A 75 9.77 -10.57 -10.83
CA ILE A 75 10.13 -11.59 -9.84
C ILE A 75 9.95 -13.00 -10.40
N GLU A 76 8.81 -13.27 -11.03
CA GLU A 76 8.51 -14.56 -11.67
C GLU A 76 9.56 -14.93 -12.71
N SER A 77 9.93 -13.99 -13.58
CA SER A 77 10.92 -14.21 -14.64
C SER A 77 12.35 -14.50 -14.13
N CYS A 78 12.69 -14.01 -12.93
CA CYS A 78 14.06 -14.07 -12.39
C CYS A 78 14.21 -15.11 -11.26
N CYS A 79 13.20 -15.26 -10.42
CA CYS A 79 13.23 -15.93 -9.12
C CYS A 79 12.10 -16.95 -9.02
N SER A 80 12.02 -17.90 -9.95
CA SER A 80 10.93 -18.89 -10.00
C SER A 80 10.77 -19.74 -8.72
N ARG A 81 11.81 -19.80 -7.88
CA ARG A 81 11.83 -20.55 -6.60
C ARG A 81 11.65 -19.67 -5.37
N LEU A 82 11.08 -18.47 -5.52
CA LEU A 82 10.80 -17.58 -4.39
C LEU A 82 9.78 -18.24 -3.44
N VAL A 83 10.09 -18.23 -2.15
CA VAL A 83 9.28 -18.86 -1.08
C VAL A 83 8.53 -17.81 -0.27
N GLU A 84 9.11 -16.62 -0.09
CA GLU A 84 8.51 -15.53 0.67
C GLU A 84 8.59 -14.21 -0.12
N LEU A 85 7.44 -13.54 -0.24
CA LEU A 85 7.32 -12.20 -0.81
C LEU A 85 6.65 -11.28 0.20
N ARG A 86 7.35 -10.24 0.62
CA ARG A 86 6.81 -9.14 1.40
C ARG A 86 6.75 -7.91 0.51
N LEU A 87 5.54 -7.53 0.08
CA LEU A 87 5.28 -6.36 -0.72
C LEU A 87 4.57 -5.31 0.14
N VAL A 88 5.36 -4.41 0.71
CA VAL A 88 4.87 -3.28 1.50
C VAL A 88 4.89 -2.05 0.61
N ARG A 89 3.72 -1.66 0.10
CA ARG A 89 3.54 -0.39 -0.61
C ARG A 89 3.78 0.77 0.36
N CYS A 90 4.23 1.90 -0.16
CA CYS A 90 4.09 3.14 0.58
C CYS A 90 2.59 3.33 0.86
N THR A 91 2.23 3.95 1.98
CA THR A 91 0.82 4.25 2.31
C THR A 91 0.73 5.65 2.89
N MET A 92 -0.41 6.32 2.74
CA MET A 92 -0.61 7.62 3.36
C MET A 92 -0.60 7.55 4.89
N PHE A 93 -0.85 6.38 5.48
CA PHE A 93 -0.85 6.18 6.93
C PHE A 93 0.57 6.01 7.50
N GLU A 94 1.42 5.25 6.82
CA GLU A 94 2.81 5.02 7.24
C GLU A 94 3.71 6.23 6.91
N ASP A 95 3.55 6.84 5.72
CA ASP A 95 4.25 8.07 5.33
C ASP A 95 3.29 9.13 4.76
N PRO A 96 2.57 9.85 5.64
CA PRO A 96 1.68 10.94 5.23
C PRO A 96 2.41 12.10 4.56
N GLY A 97 3.73 12.25 4.80
CA GLY A 97 4.55 13.31 4.22
C GLY A 97 4.89 13.06 2.75
N CYS A 98 4.76 11.82 2.26
CA CYS A 98 5.11 11.47 0.89
C CYS A 98 4.22 12.22 -0.12
N LYS A 99 4.87 12.99 -1.02
CA LYS A 99 4.18 13.82 -2.01
C LYS A 99 3.34 13.01 -3.00
N TRP A 100 3.60 11.71 -3.15
CA TRP A 100 2.83 10.81 -4.01
C TRP A 100 1.34 10.81 -3.65
N TRP A 101 1.04 10.79 -2.35
CA TRP A 101 -0.32 10.75 -1.79
C TRP A 101 -1.14 11.99 -2.11
N ARG A 102 -0.50 13.08 -2.50
CA ARG A 102 -1.19 14.31 -2.88
C ARG A 102 -1.86 14.22 -4.25
N ILE A 103 -1.47 13.24 -5.08
CA ILE A 103 -2.04 13.01 -6.42
C ILE A 103 -2.68 11.61 -6.53
N ASN A 104 -2.22 10.63 -5.73
CA ASN A 104 -2.61 9.21 -5.85
C ASN A 104 -3.44 8.71 -4.66
N ASN A 105 -4.29 9.58 -4.12
CA ASN A 105 -5.23 9.27 -3.04
C ASN A 105 -6.37 8.31 -3.44
N HIS A 106 -6.49 8.03 -4.74
CA HIS A 106 -7.49 7.14 -5.35
C HIS A 106 -7.02 5.71 -5.61
N THR A 107 -5.87 5.32 -5.09
CA THR A 107 -5.22 4.10 -5.56
C THR A 107 -5.85 2.82 -5.03
N ASP A 108 -5.59 1.73 -5.76
CA ASP A 108 -6.09 0.36 -5.61
C ASP A 108 -5.78 -0.34 -4.26
N TYR A 109 -5.22 0.39 -3.30
CA TYR A 109 -4.90 -0.11 -1.97
C TYR A 109 -6.01 0.13 -0.95
N LEU A 110 -6.91 1.10 -1.17
CA LEU A 110 -8.12 1.32 -0.39
C LEU A 110 -9.28 0.52 -1.00
N VAL A 111 -9.25 -0.79 -0.81
CA VAL A 111 -10.17 -1.76 -1.43
C VAL A 111 -11.59 -1.60 -0.88
N GLY A 112 -11.72 -1.21 0.39
CA GLY A 112 -12.99 -1.31 1.13
C GLY A 112 -13.30 -2.76 1.54
N HIS A 113 -14.22 -2.92 2.50
CA HIS A 113 -14.55 -4.21 3.11
C HIS A 113 -15.74 -4.91 2.45
N HIS A 114 -16.39 -4.31 1.45
CA HIS A 114 -17.47 -4.94 0.72
C HIS A 114 -16.98 -6.23 0.03
N GLU A 115 -17.76 -7.30 0.15
CA GLU A 115 -17.37 -8.65 -0.29
C GLU A 115 -16.91 -8.69 -1.75
N ASP A 116 -17.62 -8.01 -2.65
CA ASP A 116 -17.28 -7.96 -4.08
C ASP A 116 -15.91 -7.33 -4.31
N ASN A 117 -15.61 -6.21 -3.64
CA ASN A 117 -14.30 -5.55 -3.74
C ASN A 117 -13.18 -6.46 -3.23
N VAL A 118 -13.43 -7.17 -2.12
CA VAL A 118 -12.47 -8.11 -1.52
C VAL A 118 -12.19 -9.26 -2.47
N ARG A 119 -13.23 -9.83 -3.10
CA ARG A 119 -13.11 -10.90 -4.09
C ARG A 119 -12.34 -10.44 -5.31
N ASP A 120 -12.72 -9.31 -5.90
CA ASP A 120 -12.06 -8.76 -7.07
C ASP A 120 -10.57 -8.49 -6.80
N HIS A 121 -10.27 -7.89 -5.65
CA HIS A 121 -8.90 -7.64 -5.22
C HIS A 121 -8.09 -8.94 -5.06
N ALA A 122 -8.65 -9.94 -4.37
CA ALA A 122 -8.01 -11.24 -4.18
C ALA A 122 -7.80 -11.98 -5.51
N THR A 123 -8.78 -11.94 -6.43
CA THR A 123 -8.66 -12.53 -7.77
C THR A 123 -7.58 -11.85 -8.60
N ILE A 124 -7.50 -10.52 -8.57
CA ILE A 124 -6.44 -9.78 -9.29
C ILE A 124 -5.05 -10.13 -8.72
N LEU A 125 -4.89 -10.13 -7.40
CA LEU A 125 -3.64 -10.51 -6.76
C LEU A 125 -3.27 -11.97 -7.03
N GLY A 126 -4.24 -12.88 -7.00
CA GLY A 126 -4.09 -14.29 -7.34
C GLY A 126 -3.49 -14.48 -8.73
N LYS A 127 -4.03 -13.77 -9.73
CA LYS A 127 -3.49 -13.76 -11.11
C LYS A 127 -2.06 -13.25 -11.17
N TYR A 128 -1.70 -12.25 -10.39
CA TYR A 128 -0.32 -11.74 -10.39
C TYR A 128 0.66 -12.77 -9.87
N ILE A 129 0.29 -13.51 -8.83
CA ILE A 129 1.20 -14.45 -8.15
C ILE A 129 1.07 -15.90 -8.63
N GLU A 130 0.24 -16.18 -9.63
CA GLU A 130 -0.05 -17.52 -10.15
C GLU A 130 1.23 -18.24 -10.62
N GLY A 131 2.15 -17.51 -11.27
CA GLY A 131 3.43 -18.05 -11.72
C GLY A 131 4.46 -18.30 -10.62
N LEU A 132 4.23 -17.81 -9.40
CA LEU A 132 5.10 -18.03 -8.25
C LEU A 132 4.74 -19.34 -7.52
N VAL A 133 4.97 -20.47 -8.21
CA VAL A 133 4.50 -21.81 -7.77
C VAL A 133 5.13 -22.32 -6.47
N TYR A 134 6.26 -21.75 -6.05
CA TYR A 134 6.93 -22.09 -4.78
C TYR A 134 6.64 -21.08 -3.66
N LEU A 135 5.80 -20.08 -3.92
CA LEU A 135 5.50 -19.05 -2.92
C LEU A 135 4.63 -19.66 -1.81
N GLU A 136 5.20 -19.74 -0.61
CA GLU A 136 4.54 -20.24 0.58
C GLU A 136 3.97 -19.10 1.43
N GLN A 137 4.61 -17.92 1.36
CA GLN A 137 4.26 -16.77 2.19
C GLN A 137 4.17 -15.50 1.35
N LEU A 138 3.00 -14.89 1.37
CA LEU A 138 2.75 -13.56 0.81
C LEU A 138 2.37 -12.63 1.96
N TYR A 139 3.05 -11.49 2.04
CA TYR A 139 2.70 -10.38 2.91
C TYR A 139 2.44 -9.16 2.02
N ILE A 140 1.24 -8.60 2.10
CA ILE A 140 0.85 -7.41 1.33
C ILE A 140 0.00 -6.48 2.20
N ASN A 141 0.25 -5.17 2.12
CA ASN A 141 -0.55 -4.16 2.78
C ASN A 141 -1.67 -3.64 1.85
N SER A 142 -2.80 -4.30 1.92
CA SER A 142 -4.07 -3.84 1.36
C SER A 142 -4.99 -3.39 2.47
N PHE A 143 -5.71 -2.30 2.26
CA PHE A 143 -6.59 -1.70 3.25
C PHE A 143 -8.02 -1.97 2.85
N PHE A 144 -8.74 -2.75 3.66
CA PHE A 144 -10.17 -3.01 3.46
C PHE A 144 -11.04 -1.90 4.04
N ILE A 145 -10.56 -0.66 3.94
CA ILE A 145 -11.32 0.56 4.20
C ILE A 145 -11.35 1.37 2.91
N ASN A 146 -12.49 2.01 2.63
CA ASN A 146 -12.64 2.88 1.48
C ASN A 146 -12.28 4.32 1.85
N LEU A 147 -12.19 5.18 0.84
CA LEU A 147 -11.87 6.58 1.02
C LEU A 147 -12.92 7.32 1.87
N ASP A 148 -14.20 6.93 1.79
CA ASP A 148 -15.27 7.48 2.64
C ASP A 148 -15.02 7.24 4.13
N SER A 149 -14.50 6.06 4.50
CA SER A 149 -14.14 5.73 5.88
C SER A 149 -13.03 6.64 6.39
N VAL A 150 -12.05 6.96 5.53
CA VAL A 150 -10.97 7.92 5.84
C VAL A 150 -11.53 9.32 6.09
N PHE A 151 -12.48 9.77 5.27
CA PHE A 151 -13.13 11.07 5.46
C PHE A 151 -14.03 11.11 6.69
N ARG A 152 -14.80 10.05 6.96
CA ARG A 152 -15.66 9.95 8.14
C ARG A 152 -14.83 10.06 9.42
N HIS A 153 -13.75 9.30 9.52
CA HIS A 153 -12.81 9.40 10.63
C HIS A 153 -12.33 10.85 10.82
N ARG A 154 -11.91 11.49 9.73
CA ARG A 154 -11.34 12.84 9.77
C ARG A 154 -12.36 13.92 10.15
N LEU A 155 -13.58 13.84 9.66
CA LEU A 155 -14.58 14.92 9.77
C LEU A 155 -15.56 14.71 10.91
N GLU A 156 -16.00 13.47 11.13
CA GLU A 156 -17.09 13.13 12.04
C GLU A 156 -16.55 12.64 13.38
N HIS A 157 -15.41 11.93 13.38
CA HIS A 157 -14.83 11.37 14.60
C HIS A 157 -13.89 12.36 15.32
N ARG A 158 -13.84 13.62 14.86
CA ARG A 158 -12.99 14.70 15.40
C ARG A 158 -13.04 14.85 16.93
N LYS A 159 -14.22 14.63 17.53
CA LYS A 159 -14.45 14.74 18.99
C LYS A 159 -13.60 13.73 19.79
N TYR A 160 -13.19 12.64 19.15
CA TYR A 160 -12.35 11.60 19.73
C TYR A 160 -10.85 11.89 19.56
N HIS A 161 -10.47 12.97 18.85
CA HIS A 161 -9.06 13.34 18.57
C HIS A 161 -8.72 14.78 19.01
N PRO A 162 -8.75 15.10 20.33
CA PRO A 162 -8.61 16.46 20.84
C PRO A 162 -7.25 17.14 20.58
N ARG A 163 -6.19 16.39 20.23
CA ARG A 163 -4.83 16.92 19.99
C ARG A 163 -4.40 16.98 18.51
N GLY A 164 -5.18 16.39 17.59
CA GLY A 164 -4.78 16.21 16.18
C GLY A 164 -5.68 16.92 15.17
N HIS A 165 -6.76 17.58 15.61
CA HIS A 165 -7.75 18.17 14.71
C HIS A 165 -7.46 19.66 14.44
N HIS A 166 -6.36 19.94 13.73
CA HIS A 166 -6.10 21.28 13.18
C HIS A 166 -6.75 21.48 11.80
N ASP A 167 -7.56 20.53 11.36
CA ASP A 167 -8.26 20.63 10.09
C ASP A 167 -9.40 21.66 10.20
N ARG A 168 -9.17 22.82 9.60
CA ARG A 168 -10.16 23.91 9.53
C ARG A 168 -11.21 23.69 8.43
N THR A 169 -11.23 22.52 7.79
CA THR A 169 -12.28 22.20 6.82
C THR A 169 -13.63 22.10 7.53
N ASN A 170 -14.38 23.20 7.47
CA ASN A 170 -15.79 23.19 7.86
C ASN A 170 -16.61 22.49 6.76
N PRO A 171 -17.52 21.57 7.12
CA PRO A 171 -18.54 21.14 6.19
C PRO A 171 -19.36 22.38 5.80
N VAL A 172 -19.50 22.64 4.50
CA VAL A 172 -20.41 23.69 4.03
C VAL A 172 -21.83 23.14 4.18
N ASP A 173 -22.67 23.87 4.91
CA ASP A 173 -24.00 23.44 5.33
C ASP A 173 -24.87 22.88 4.18
N GLY A 174 -25.46 21.71 4.43
CA GLY A 174 -26.68 21.24 3.75
C GLY A 174 -26.54 20.59 2.38
N VAL A 175 -25.32 20.52 1.82
CA VAL A 175 -25.04 19.75 0.59
C VAL A 175 -23.93 18.76 0.94
N MET A 176 -24.02 17.49 0.53
CA MET A 176 -22.90 16.53 0.58
C MET A 176 -21.76 16.98 -0.36
N MET A 177 -21.16 18.13 -0.10
CA MET A 177 -19.83 18.48 -0.57
C MET A 177 -18.92 18.42 0.64
N HIS A 178 -18.48 17.19 0.90
CA HIS A 178 -17.29 16.96 1.68
C HIS A 178 -16.16 17.80 1.07
N ASN A 179 -15.43 18.53 1.91
CA ASN A 179 -14.48 19.62 1.65
C ASN A 179 -13.59 19.58 0.37
N ALA A 180 -12.80 20.63 0.14
CA ALA A 180 -11.84 20.69 -0.98
C ALA A 180 -10.89 19.47 -1.08
N LEU A 181 -10.65 18.76 0.04
CA LEU A 181 -9.90 17.51 0.04
C LEU A 181 -10.69 16.36 -0.54
N HIS A 182 -11.97 16.21 -0.21
CA HIS A 182 -12.81 15.18 -0.79
C HIS A 182 -13.10 15.47 -2.25
N LEU A 183 -13.31 16.73 -2.66
CA LEU A 183 -13.40 17.08 -4.09
C LEU A 183 -12.10 16.78 -4.85
N ALA A 184 -10.94 17.11 -4.28
CA ALA A 184 -9.64 16.78 -4.89
C ALA A 184 -9.37 15.27 -4.89
N ALA A 185 -9.84 14.57 -3.88
CA ALA A 185 -9.83 13.11 -3.76
C ALA A 185 -11.10 12.46 -4.33
N LEU A 186 -11.83 13.13 -5.22
CA LEU A 186 -12.85 12.57 -6.11
C LEU A 186 -12.61 13.01 -7.55
N ALA A 187 -11.57 13.83 -7.78
CA ALA A 187 -11.30 14.39 -9.08
C ALA A 187 -10.73 13.29 -10.00
N PRO A 188 -11.17 13.25 -11.27
CA PRO A 188 -10.66 12.27 -12.23
C PRO A 188 -9.15 12.41 -12.43
N GLU A 189 -8.51 11.35 -12.92
CA GLU A 189 -7.09 11.37 -13.29
C GLU A 189 -6.76 12.59 -14.18
N GLY A 190 -5.79 13.41 -13.76
CA GLY A 190 -5.43 14.67 -14.43
C GLY A 190 -5.92 15.98 -13.76
N ALA A 191 -6.46 15.89 -12.54
CA ALA A 191 -6.86 17.02 -11.69
C ALA A 191 -5.70 18.00 -11.37
N PRO A 192 -6.00 19.26 -10.93
CA PRO A 192 -5.07 20.41 -10.96
C PRO A 192 -3.80 20.22 -10.11
N PRO A 193 -2.76 21.06 -10.30
CA PRO A 193 -1.47 20.92 -9.64
C PRO A 193 -1.59 20.77 -8.12
N ILE A 194 -0.73 19.93 -7.54
CA ILE A 194 -0.60 19.72 -6.09
C ILE A 194 -0.66 21.08 -5.39
N ASN A 195 -1.71 21.32 -4.61
CA ASN A 195 -1.72 22.45 -3.68
C ASN A 195 -0.95 22.01 -2.42
N PRO A 196 0.26 22.55 -2.18
CA PRO A 196 1.08 22.14 -1.05
C PRO A 196 0.43 22.50 0.30
N ASN A 197 -0.51 23.45 0.29
CA ASN A 197 -1.20 23.96 1.48
C ASN A 197 -2.48 23.19 1.81
N MET A 198 -2.91 22.24 0.98
CA MET A 198 -4.04 21.37 1.34
C MET A 198 -3.62 20.43 2.49
N PRO A 199 -4.50 20.20 3.49
CA PRO A 199 -4.22 19.25 4.55
C PRO A 199 -3.95 17.84 3.99
N LEU A 200 -3.06 17.08 4.60
CA LEU A 200 -2.81 15.70 4.21
C LEU A 200 -4.01 14.84 4.62
N LEU A 201 -4.48 13.91 3.77
CA LEU A 201 -5.64 13.04 4.06
C LEU A 201 -5.41 12.19 5.31
N ALA A 202 -4.24 11.58 5.40
CA ALA A 202 -3.73 10.99 6.62
C ALA A 202 -2.72 11.94 7.27
N ASP A 203 -2.89 12.19 8.57
CA ASP A 203 -1.98 12.98 9.39
C ASP A 203 -1.45 12.09 10.51
N LYS A 204 -0.12 12.03 10.69
CA LYS A 204 0.47 11.06 11.62
C LYS A 204 -0.07 11.20 13.05
N ILE A 205 -0.38 12.42 13.51
CA ILE A 205 -0.90 12.66 14.85
C ILE A 205 -2.34 12.17 14.95
N LEU A 206 -3.18 12.48 13.96
CA LEU A 206 -4.58 12.05 13.92
C LEU A 206 -4.71 10.52 13.95
N TRP A 207 -3.87 9.83 13.17
CA TRP A 207 -3.90 8.37 13.02
C TRP A 207 -3.06 7.63 14.08
N SER A 208 -2.26 8.33 14.89
CA SER A 208 -1.46 7.70 15.96
C SER A 208 -2.26 7.29 17.20
N ILE A 209 -3.57 7.57 17.23
CA ILE A 209 -4.44 7.30 18.38
C ILE A 209 -5.62 6.48 17.90
N SER A 210 -5.91 5.38 18.58
CA SER A 210 -7.08 4.57 18.30
C SER A 210 -8.37 5.37 18.42
N CYS A 211 -9.27 5.16 17.46
CA CYS A 211 -10.56 5.82 17.41
C CYS A 211 -11.66 4.82 17.81
N PRO A 212 -12.28 4.96 18.99
CA PRO A 212 -13.30 4.02 19.46
C PRO A 212 -14.49 3.87 18.51
N GLU A 213 -14.84 4.94 17.79
CA GLU A 213 -15.94 4.92 16.83
C GLU A 213 -15.55 4.19 15.54
N CYS A 214 -14.32 4.35 15.05
CA CYS A 214 -13.85 3.55 13.92
C CYS A 214 -13.73 2.07 14.30
N GLU A 215 -13.32 1.78 15.53
CA GLU A 215 -13.29 0.42 16.05
C GLU A 215 -14.69 -0.19 16.03
N TYR A 216 -15.64 0.50 16.66
CA TYR A 216 -17.04 0.08 16.65
C TYR A 216 -17.63 -0.10 15.23
N GLU A 217 -17.35 0.80 14.30
CA GLU A 217 -17.93 0.76 12.95
C GLU A 217 -17.26 -0.25 12.01
N LEU A 218 -15.95 -0.47 12.14
CA LEU A 218 -15.15 -1.10 11.08
C LEU A 218 -14.44 -2.38 11.50
N GLN A 219 -14.20 -2.63 12.80
CA GLN A 219 -13.35 -3.74 13.26
C GLN A 219 -13.75 -5.08 12.65
N ASP A 220 -15.01 -5.47 12.84
CA ASP A 220 -15.51 -6.77 12.40
C ASP A 220 -15.54 -6.87 10.87
N SER A 221 -16.02 -5.81 10.20
CA SER A 221 -16.12 -5.76 8.75
C SER A 221 -14.74 -5.88 8.08
N VAL A 222 -13.75 -5.16 8.60
CA VAL A 222 -12.37 -5.19 8.10
C VAL A 222 -11.73 -6.55 8.40
N GLY A 223 -11.85 -7.08 9.63
CA GLY A 223 -11.30 -8.39 9.99
C GLY A 223 -11.90 -9.54 9.16
N ASN A 224 -13.20 -9.46 8.85
CA ASN A 224 -13.88 -10.42 7.95
C ASN A 224 -13.36 -10.30 6.51
N ALA A 225 -13.16 -9.08 6.01
CA ALA A 225 -12.59 -8.84 4.68
C ALA A 225 -11.15 -9.36 4.55
N GLU A 226 -10.31 -9.16 5.56
CA GLU A 226 -8.94 -9.70 5.62
C GLU A 226 -8.95 -11.23 5.58
N SER A 227 -9.79 -11.84 6.42
CA SER A 227 -9.94 -13.29 6.51
C SER A 227 -10.42 -13.88 5.19
N LEU A 228 -11.38 -13.23 4.54
CA LEU A 228 -11.88 -13.63 3.22
C LEU A 228 -10.78 -13.53 2.15
N ALA A 229 -10.07 -12.41 2.07
CA ALA A 229 -8.98 -12.22 1.11
C ALA A 229 -7.88 -13.29 1.28
N ALA A 230 -7.47 -13.54 2.52
CA ALA A 230 -6.47 -14.55 2.84
C ALA A 230 -6.94 -15.96 2.47
N SER A 231 -8.22 -16.28 2.72
CA SER A 231 -8.81 -17.56 2.34
C SER A 231 -8.85 -17.75 0.82
N LEU A 232 -9.25 -16.72 0.06
CA LEU A 232 -9.30 -16.78 -1.40
C LEU A 232 -7.92 -16.97 -2.00
N LEU A 233 -6.92 -16.22 -1.52
CA LEU A 233 -5.54 -16.32 -1.99
C LEU A 233 -4.84 -17.63 -1.59
N SER A 234 -5.31 -18.30 -0.55
CA SER A 234 -4.79 -19.60 -0.09
C SER A 234 -5.50 -20.80 -0.75
N GLY A 235 -6.75 -20.62 -1.20
CA GLY A 235 -7.58 -21.67 -1.83
C GLY A 235 -7.42 -21.79 -3.35
N GLU A 236 -6.70 -20.87 -4.00
CA GLU A 236 -6.36 -20.96 -5.42
C GLU A 236 -5.53 -22.24 -5.71
N PRO A 237 -5.91 -23.04 -6.72
CA PRO A 237 -5.49 -24.44 -6.89
C PRO A 237 -3.99 -24.68 -7.14
N SER A 238 -3.17 -23.64 -7.26
CA SER A 238 -1.73 -23.73 -7.45
C SER A 238 -0.91 -23.92 -6.16
N ARG A 239 -1.52 -23.89 -4.96
CA ARG A 239 -0.76 -23.92 -3.69
C ARG A 239 -1.15 -25.06 -2.75
N ALA A 240 -0.28 -26.06 -2.67
CA ALA A 240 -0.22 -26.95 -1.53
C ALA A 240 0.45 -26.22 -0.34
N SER A 241 -0.31 -25.99 0.74
CA SER A 241 0.15 -25.69 2.12
C SER A 241 0.72 -24.30 2.49
N GLY A 242 0.78 -23.33 1.56
CA GLY A 242 1.26 -21.97 1.86
C GLY A 242 0.27 -21.14 2.71
N ARG A 243 0.78 -20.28 3.60
CA ARG A 243 -0.02 -19.31 4.37
C ARG A 243 0.04 -17.94 3.69
N CYS A 244 -1.09 -17.48 3.14
CA CYS A 244 -1.20 -16.10 2.69
C CYS A 244 -1.59 -15.20 3.87
N TYR A 245 -0.75 -14.23 4.21
CA TYR A 245 -1.07 -13.21 5.19
C TYR A 245 -1.35 -11.90 4.45
N VAL A 246 -2.62 -11.59 4.25
CA VAL A 246 -3.01 -10.22 3.88
C VAL A 246 -2.87 -9.40 5.16
N ASN A 247 -1.71 -8.78 5.36
CA ASN A 247 -1.46 -7.96 6.51
C ASN A 247 -2.09 -6.59 6.26
N ALA A 248 -3.33 -6.44 6.69
CA ALA A 248 -3.95 -5.14 6.82
C ALA A 248 -3.44 -4.48 8.12
N ARG A 249 -2.25 -3.89 8.01
CA ARG A 249 -1.79 -2.83 8.92
C ARG A 249 -2.75 -1.63 9.00
N ALA A 250 -3.89 -1.66 8.30
CA ALA A 250 -5.00 -0.74 8.53
C ALA A 250 -5.44 -0.78 9.99
N ILE A 251 -5.56 -1.98 10.58
CA ILE A 251 -5.88 -2.14 11.99
C ILE A 251 -4.66 -1.74 12.83
N ASP A 252 -3.44 -2.16 12.55
CA ASP A 252 -2.31 -1.68 13.38
C ASP A 252 -2.06 -0.16 13.33
N CYS A 253 -2.41 0.54 12.24
CA CYS A 253 -2.41 2.01 12.18
C CYS A 253 -3.68 2.66 12.77
N LEU A 254 -4.76 1.90 12.99
CA LEU A 254 -5.98 2.32 13.68
C LEU A 254 -5.97 1.88 15.16
N TYR A 255 -5.07 0.99 15.58
CA TYR A 255 -5.08 0.27 16.87
C TYR A 255 -3.72 0.17 17.57
N GLN A 256 -2.63 0.71 17.03
CA GLN A 256 -1.35 0.79 17.76
C GLN A 256 -0.89 2.24 17.91
N SER A 257 -0.38 2.63 19.07
CA SER A 257 0.20 1.79 20.15
C SER A 257 -0.66 1.65 21.40
#